data_AF-A0A7K2LRL6-F1
#
_entry.id   AF-A0A7K2LRL6-F1
#
_cell.length_a   1.000
_cell.length_b   1.000
_cell.length_c   1.000
_cell.angle_alpha   90.00
_cell.angle_beta   90.00
_cell.angle_gamma   90.00
#
_symmetry.space_group_name_H-M   'P 1'
#
loop_
_entity.id
_entity.type
_entity.pdbx_description
1 polymer ?
#
loop_
_entity_poly.entity_id
_entity_poly.type
_entity_poly.pdbx_seq_one_letter_code
_entity_poly.pdbx_strand_id
1 'polypeptide(L)'
;ADPGLCTLALLSATSSDPAGADGSEDSGEQRPRLLPDEAAVRAATGRGTVVLEQVSYAGPPLASGRGAGVVSSLNSLFSRRLRWSLAGLVGCVFALAVALWVVTGVRPLGALYLTLLDLFAIDDPALGESLGRQILQLLSGLVGLLLLPVLLAAVLEALGTFRSASALRRPPRGLGGHVVLLGLGKIGTRVLTRLRELGIPVVCVESGPEARGLATARRLRVPVVLGDVTQEGVLEAAKIHRADALLAVTSSDTTNLEAVLYARSVRPDLRVVLRLYDDDFATAVYRTLRAAHPRALTRSRSVSHLAAPAFAGAMFGRQILGAIPVERRVLLFASVEVEGHPQLEGRTVAEAFRAGYWRVLA
;
A
#
# COMPACT_ATOMS: atom_id res chain seq x y z
N ALA A 1 -23.33 31.38 -27.30
CA ALA A 1 -21.87 31.57 -27.19
C ALA A 1 -21.34 30.34 -26.46
N ASP A 2 -20.43 29.59 -27.08
CA ASP A 2 -19.78 28.45 -26.41
C ASP A 2 -19.13 28.98 -25.12
N PRO A 3 -19.36 28.37 -23.95
CA PRO A 3 -18.67 28.78 -22.73
C PRO A 3 -17.18 28.54 -22.95
N GLY A 4 -16.45 29.62 -23.22
CA GLY A 4 -15.01 29.57 -23.48
C GLY A 4 -14.31 28.85 -22.34
N LEU A 5 -13.46 27.86 -22.67
CA LEU A 5 -12.70 27.10 -21.69
C LEU A 5 -11.79 28.05 -20.88
N CYS A 6 -12.12 28.26 -19.61
CA CYS A 6 -11.29 29.05 -18.69
C CYS A 6 -10.05 28.25 -18.27
N THR A 7 -8.87 28.70 -18.71
CA THR A 7 -7.59 28.11 -18.28
C THR A 7 -7.30 28.55 -16.84
N LEU A 8 -6.92 27.59 -15.99
CA LEU A 8 -6.78 27.76 -14.53
C LEU A 8 -5.31 27.77 -14.03
N ALA A 9 -4.46 27.00 -14.70
CA ALA A 9 -3.01 27.04 -14.58
C ALA A 9 -2.40 26.60 -15.92
N LEU A 10 -1.17 27.00 -16.24
CA LEU A 10 -0.43 26.46 -17.39
C LEU A 10 0.75 25.69 -16.84
N LEU A 11 0.89 24.43 -17.24
CA LEU A 11 2.17 23.74 -17.12
C LEU A 11 3.14 24.41 -18.09
N SER A 12 4.40 24.60 -17.67
CA SER A 12 5.44 24.98 -18.61
C SER A 12 5.53 23.87 -19.67
N ALA A 13 5.11 24.18 -20.89
CA ALA A 13 5.22 23.28 -22.01
C ALA A 13 6.56 23.56 -22.70
N THR A 14 7.51 22.64 -22.59
CA THR A 14 8.44 22.39 -23.68
C THR A 14 8.40 20.90 -24.00
N SER A 15 7.52 20.55 -24.95
CA SER A 15 7.44 19.21 -25.55
C SER A 15 8.59 18.90 -26.52
N SER A 16 9.61 19.78 -26.61
CA SER A 16 10.70 19.68 -27.58
C SER A 16 12.11 19.85 -27.00
N ASP A 17 12.29 19.81 -25.68
CA ASP A 17 13.63 19.80 -25.08
C ASP A 17 13.94 18.45 -24.40
N PRO A 18 14.75 17.57 -25.02
CA PRO A 18 15.17 16.31 -24.41
C PRO A 18 16.17 16.50 -23.24
N ALA A 19 16.64 17.73 -22.98
CA ALA A 19 17.59 18.05 -21.91
C ALA A 19 16.96 18.73 -20.68
N GLY A 20 15.65 19.03 -20.68
CA GLY A 20 14.86 19.35 -19.49
C GLY A 20 15.59 20.22 -18.45
N ALA A 21 15.98 21.43 -18.83
CA ALA A 21 16.49 22.44 -17.89
C ALA A 21 15.36 22.99 -16.99
N ASP A 22 14.62 22.11 -16.31
CA ASP A 22 13.81 22.44 -15.13
C ASP A 22 14.71 22.33 -13.90
N GLY A 23 15.48 23.39 -13.70
CA GLY A 23 16.49 23.51 -12.65
C GLY A 23 17.61 24.51 -12.93
N SER A 24 17.55 25.30 -14.02
CA SER A 24 18.52 26.38 -14.20
C SER A 24 18.35 27.42 -13.10
N GLU A 25 19.50 27.87 -12.57
CA GLU A 25 19.70 28.78 -11.44
C GLU A 25 19.02 30.17 -11.59
N ASP A 26 18.29 30.42 -12.68
CA ASP A 26 17.48 31.63 -12.93
C ASP A 26 16.05 31.57 -12.36
N SER A 27 15.62 30.43 -11.79
CA SER A 27 14.37 30.38 -11.02
C SER A 27 14.62 30.87 -9.59
N GLY A 28 14.79 32.19 -9.43
CA GLY A 28 14.86 32.85 -8.12
C GLY A 28 13.62 32.61 -7.23
N GLU A 29 13.59 33.22 -6.04
CA GLU A 29 12.56 33.13 -4.98
C GLU A 29 11.12 33.56 -5.37
N GLN A 30 10.63 33.21 -6.56
CA GLN A 30 9.39 33.75 -7.09
C GLN A 30 8.20 32.78 -6.92
N ARG A 31 7.16 33.37 -6.35
CA ARG A 31 5.79 32.88 -6.12
C ARG A 31 5.19 32.23 -7.37
N PRO A 32 4.14 31.40 -7.27
CA PRO A 32 3.48 30.86 -8.45
C PRO A 32 3.05 32.04 -9.33
N ARG A 33 3.53 32.08 -10.57
CA ARG A 33 2.99 33.03 -11.55
C ARG A 33 1.54 32.59 -11.80
N LEU A 34 0.58 33.28 -11.18
CA LEU A 34 -0.81 33.16 -11.58
C LEU A 34 -0.92 33.50 -13.07
N LEU A 35 -1.91 32.89 -13.70
CA LEU A 35 -2.06 32.93 -15.14
C LEU A 35 -2.14 34.36 -15.70
N PRO A 36 -1.56 34.61 -16.89
CA PRO A 36 -1.80 35.83 -17.64
C PRO A 36 -3.30 36.09 -17.89
N ASP A 37 -3.67 37.36 -18.05
CA ASP A 37 -5.02 37.76 -18.45
C ASP A 37 -5.38 37.24 -19.87
N GLU A 38 -6.65 37.34 -20.25
CA GLU A 38 -7.12 36.83 -21.55
C GLU A 38 -6.42 37.46 -22.76
N ALA A 39 -5.94 38.70 -22.63
CA ALA A 39 -5.22 39.40 -23.68
C ALA A 39 -3.81 38.82 -23.85
N ALA A 40 -3.11 38.58 -22.74
CA ALA A 40 -1.79 37.96 -22.72
C ALA A 40 -1.83 36.46 -23.10
N VAL A 41 -2.94 35.76 -22.85
CA VAL A 41 -3.16 34.39 -23.39
C VAL A 41 -3.40 34.43 -24.91
N ARG A 42 -4.24 35.34 -25.41
CA ARG A 42 -4.49 35.50 -26.86
C ARG A 42 -3.24 35.90 -27.65
N ALA A 43 -2.35 36.68 -27.04
CA ALA A 43 -1.08 37.08 -27.64
C ALA A 43 0.01 35.99 -27.59
N ALA A 44 -0.16 34.92 -26.81
CA ALA A 44 0.85 33.88 -26.63
C ALA A 44 0.78 32.82 -27.74
N THR A 45 1.77 32.82 -28.62
CA THR A 45 1.82 31.97 -29.83
C THR A 45 2.37 30.54 -29.62
N GLY A 46 2.41 30.01 -28.39
CA GLY A 46 3.11 28.72 -28.17
C GLY A 46 2.90 27.98 -26.84
N ARG A 47 1.74 28.02 -26.19
CA ARG A 47 1.50 27.24 -24.95
C ARG A 47 0.24 26.38 -25.05
N GLY A 48 0.36 25.10 -24.69
CA GLY A 48 -0.72 24.13 -24.68
C GLY A 48 -1.72 24.38 -23.55
N THR A 49 -3.00 24.31 -23.88
CA THR A 49 -4.14 24.51 -22.97
C THR A 49 -4.15 23.46 -21.85
N VAL A 50 -4.33 23.87 -20.60
CA VAL A 50 -4.63 22.95 -19.48
C VAL A 50 -6.14 22.90 -19.32
N VAL A 51 -6.71 21.74 -19.63
CA VAL A 51 -8.13 21.44 -19.46
C VAL A 51 -8.30 20.69 -18.14
N LEU A 52 -9.29 21.10 -17.34
CA LEU A 52 -9.78 20.28 -16.23
C LEU A 52 -10.61 19.14 -16.81
N GLU A 53 -9.95 18.07 -17.23
CA GLU A 53 -10.62 16.86 -17.66
C GLU A 53 -10.86 15.96 -16.44
N GLN A 54 -12.12 15.60 -16.22
CA GLN A 54 -12.44 14.55 -15.26
C GLN A 54 -11.90 13.24 -15.83
N VAL A 55 -10.77 12.76 -15.29
CA VAL A 55 -10.10 11.54 -15.73
C VAL A 55 -11.08 10.36 -15.60
N SER A 56 -11.68 10.01 -16.74
CA SER A 56 -12.54 8.86 -16.89
C SER A 56 -11.69 7.77 -17.53
N TYR A 57 -11.56 6.63 -16.84
CA TYR A 57 -10.81 5.50 -17.38
C TYR A 57 -11.55 4.93 -18.59
N ALA A 58 -10.96 5.09 -19.78
CA ALA A 58 -11.49 4.57 -21.04
C ALA A 58 -10.84 3.23 -21.45
N GLY A 59 -10.44 2.41 -20.48
CA GLY A 59 -9.85 1.09 -20.75
C GLY A 59 -10.91 -0.01 -20.77
N PRO A 60 -10.67 -1.13 -21.48
CA PRO A 60 -11.62 -2.24 -21.55
C PRO A 60 -11.87 -2.82 -20.14
N PRO A 61 -13.14 -3.02 -19.74
CA PRO A 61 -13.44 -3.70 -18.49
C PRO A 61 -12.96 -5.15 -18.58
N LEU A 62 -12.06 -5.55 -17.68
CA LEU A 62 -11.62 -6.94 -17.64
C LEU A 62 -12.74 -7.84 -17.13
N ALA A 63 -13.04 -8.87 -17.91
CA ALA A 63 -13.96 -9.93 -17.55
C ALA A 63 -13.55 -10.56 -16.21
N SER A 64 -14.54 -10.68 -15.31
CA SER A 64 -14.39 -11.40 -14.05
C SER A 64 -14.05 -12.87 -14.33
N GLY A 65 -12.76 -13.19 -14.31
CA GLY A 65 -12.29 -14.56 -14.51
C GLY A 65 -12.92 -15.51 -13.49
N ARG A 66 -13.79 -16.40 -13.98
CA ARG A 66 -14.18 -17.64 -13.30
C ARG A 66 -12.94 -18.56 -13.31
N GLY A 67 -12.43 -18.96 -12.15
CA GLY A 67 -11.25 -19.81 -12.13
C GLY A 67 -10.78 -20.29 -10.76
N ALA A 68 -11.22 -21.52 -10.45
CA ALA A 68 -10.56 -22.58 -9.68
C ALA A 68 -9.88 -22.22 -8.34
N GLY A 69 -10.53 -22.64 -7.25
CA GLY A 69 -9.90 -22.77 -5.94
C GLY A 69 -8.78 -23.81 -5.99
N VAL A 70 -7.54 -23.33 -5.98
CA VAL A 70 -6.36 -24.17 -5.76
C VAL A 70 -6.09 -24.12 -4.27
N VAL A 71 -6.31 -25.26 -3.60
CA VAL A 71 -5.98 -25.48 -2.19
C VAL A 71 -4.48 -25.28 -2.03
N SER A 72 -4.09 -24.26 -1.26
CA SER A 72 -2.69 -23.95 -0.98
C SER A 72 -2.07 -25.01 -0.07
N SER A 73 -0.89 -25.49 -0.44
CA SER A 73 -0.07 -26.41 0.36
C SER A 73 0.27 -25.80 1.73
N LEU A 74 0.03 -26.57 2.80
CA LEU A 74 0.21 -26.20 4.21
C LEU A 74 1.65 -25.77 4.59
N ASN A 75 2.63 -25.97 3.70
CA ASN A 75 4.05 -25.68 3.97
C ASN A 75 4.40 -24.20 4.04
N SER A 76 3.56 -23.29 3.54
CA SER A 76 3.80 -21.84 3.63
C SER A 76 3.19 -21.19 4.88
N LEU A 77 2.52 -21.98 5.73
CA LEU A 77 1.74 -21.46 6.87
C LEU A 77 2.53 -21.35 8.17
N PHE A 78 3.69 -22.01 8.27
CA PHE A 78 4.47 -22.06 9.50
C PHE A 78 5.84 -21.42 9.31
N SER A 79 6.12 -20.35 10.05
CA SER A 79 7.43 -19.70 10.05
C SER A 79 8.53 -20.71 10.45
N ARG A 80 9.75 -20.52 9.92
CA ARG A 80 10.89 -21.42 10.20
C ARG A 80 11.16 -21.54 11.71
N ARG A 81 10.92 -20.47 12.48
CA ARG A 81 11.06 -20.43 13.95
C ARG A 81 9.99 -21.28 14.64
N LEU A 82 8.72 -21.18 14.20
CA LEU A 82 7.61 -21.96 14.75
C LEU A 82 7.78 -23.46 14.49
N ARG A 83 8.32 -23.84 13.33
CA ARG A 83 8.63 -25.24 13.01
C ARG A 83 9.66 -25.87 13.93
N TRP A 84 10.74 -25.14 14.25
CA TRP A 84 11.76 -25.65 15.17
C TRP A 84 11.25 -25.76 16.61
N SER A 85 10.40 -24.81 17.03
CA SER A 85 9.73 -24.87 18.33
C SER A 85 8.80 -26.10 18.43
N LEU A 86 7.96 -26.32 17.42
CA LEU A 86 7.04 -27.47 17.36
C LEU A 86 7.80 -28.80 17.31
N ALA A 87 8.91 -28.87 16.56
CA ALA A 87 9.74 -30.07 16.48
C ALA A 87 10.45 -30.37 17.81
N GLY A 88 11.00 -29.36 18.49
CA GLY A 88 11.61 -29.52 19.81
C GLY A 88 10.61 -30.01 20.86
N LEU A 89 9.38 -29.52 20.79
CA LEU A 89 8.28 -29.95 21.64
C LEU A 89 7.89 -31.41 21.42
N VAL A 90 7.67 -31.82 20.17
CA VAL A 90 7.35 -33.22 19.83
C VAL A 90 8.48 -34.14 20.32
N GLY A 91 9.73 -33.69 20.19
CA GLY A 91 10.89 -34.38 20.75
C GLY A 91 10.85 -34.53 22.27
N CYS A 92 10.41 -33.49 22.99
CA CYS A 92 10.30 -33.52 24.46
C CYS A 92 9.22 -34.50 24.94
N VAL A 93 8.04 -34.49 24.31
CA VAL A 93 6.95 -35.45 24.62
C VAL A 93 7.40 -36.88 24.33
N PHE A 94 8.10 -37.11 23.21
CA PHE A 94 8.63 -38.42 22.87
C PHE A 94 9.70 -38.90 23.87
N ALA A 95 10.59 -38.01 24.30
CA ALA A 95 11.60 -38.34 25.31
C ALA A 95 10.97 -38.72 26.66
N LEU A 96 9.92 -38.03 27.09
CA LEU A 96 9.15 -38.37 28.30
C LEU A 96 8.46 -39.73 28.18
N ALA A 97 7.87 -40.04 27.03
CA ALA A 97 7.25 -41.35 26.78
C ALA A 97 8.28 -42.50 26.77
N VAL A 98 9.47 -42.27 26.21
CA VAL A 98 10.57 -43.24 26.25
C VAL A 98 11.12 -43.40 27.66
N ALA A 99 11.30 -42.31 28.41
CA ALA A 99 11.73 -42.36 29.80
C ALA A 99 10.73 -43.14 30.67
N LEU A 100 9.43 -42.90 30.45
CA LEU A 100 8.38 -43.65 31.12
C LEU A 100 8.45 -45.14 30.78
N TRP A 101 8.57 -45.50 29.50
CA TRP A 101 8.74 -46.90 29.10
C TRP A 101 9.92 -47.58 29.81
N VAL A 102 11.08 -46.91 29.87
CA VAL A 102 12.29 -47.46 30.49
C VAL A 102 12.15 -47.60 32.01
N VAL A 103 11.51 -46.62 32.66
CA VAL A 103 11.42 -46.57 34.14
C VAL A 103 10.35 -47.51 34.70
N THR A 104 9.21 -47.65 34.03
CA THR A 104 8.08 -48.43 34.54
C THR A 104 7.82 -49.72 33.76
N GLY A 105 8.53 -49.95 32.65
CA GLY A 105 8.42 -51.18 31.86
C GLY A 105 7.09 -51.35 31.10
N VAL A 106 6.22 -50.34 31.10
CA VAL A 106 4.95 -50.36 30.35
C VAL A 106 5.23 -50.47 28.86
N ARG A 107 4.38 -51.18 28.13
CA ARG A 107 4.48 -51.26 26.66
C ARG A 107 4.59 -49.86 26.05
N PRO A 108 5.36 -49.66 24.97
CA PRO A 108 5.66 -48.34 24.42
C PRO A 108 4.41 -47.54 24.03
N LEU A 109 3.37 -48.21 23.52
CA LEU A 109 2.07 -47.58 23.23
C LEU A 109 1.33 -47.13 24.50
N GLY A 110 1.44 -47.90 25.59
CA GLY A 110 0.87 -47.55 26.89
C GLY A 110 1.63 -46.40 27.56
N ALA A 111 2.96 -46.37 27.45
CA ALA A 111 3.76 -45.25 27.91
C ALA A 111 3.40 -43.95 27.17
N LEU A 112 3.26 -44.00 25.84
CA LEU A 112 2.80 -42.85 25.06
C LEU A 112 1.40 -42.37 25.50
N TYR A 113 0.46 -43.29 25.71
CA TYR A 113 -0.89 -42.97 26.17
C TYR A 113 -0.89 -42.28 27.54
N LEU A 114 -0.17 -42.85 28.51
CA LEU A 114 -0.04 -42.28 29.86
C LEU A 114 0.67 -40.93 29.86
N THR A 115 1.74 -40.78 29.07
CA THR A 115 2.43 -39.48 28.93
C THR A 115 1.51 -38.41 28.34
N LEU A 116 0.62 -38.75 27.40
CA LEU A 116 -0.36 -37.80 26.89
C LEU A 116 -1.40 -37.41 27.96
N LEU A 117 -1.88 -38.36 28.76
CA LEU A 117 -2.78 -38.06 29.87
C LEU A 117 -2.11 -37.18 30.94
N ASP A 118 -0.86 -37.48 31.29
CA ASP A 118 -0.05 -36.68 32.21
C ASP A 118 0.20 -35.27 31.66
N LEU A 119 0.48 -35.15 30.35
CA LEU A 119 0.71 -33.88 29.66
C LEU A 119 -0.52 -32.97 29.69
N PHE A 120 -1.73 -33.52 29.61
CA PHE A 120 -2.97 -32.74 29.70
C PHE A 120 -3.52 -32.64 31.12
N ALA A 121 -2.80 -33.15 32.13
CA ALA A 121 -3.25 -33.25 33.52
C ALA A 121 -4.62 -33.95 33.65
N ILE A 122 -4.85 -34.98 32.83
CA ILE A 122 -6.07 -35.82 32.83
C ILE A 122 -5.85 -37.09 33.67
N ASP A 123 -4.61 -37.59 33.77
CA ASP A 123 -4.31 -38.84 34.48
C ASP A 123 -4.53 -38.71 35.99
N ASP A 124 -4.82 -39.83 36.65
CA ASP A 124 -4.90 -39.89 38.10
C ASP A 124 -3.51 -39.68 38.73
N PRO A 125 -3.40 -39.04 39.92
CA PRO A 125 -2.14 -38.93 40.62
C PRO A 125 -1.55 -40.32 40.92
N ALA A 126 -0.27 -40.53 40.61
CA ALA A 126 0.45 -41.79 40.81
C ALA A 126 0.76 -42.09 42.29
N LEU A 127 -0.29 -42.12 43.12
CA LEU A 127 -0.22 -42.44 44.54
C LEU A 127 0.08 -43.93 44.72
N GLY A 128 1.18 -44.25 45.39
CA GLY A 128 1.61 -45.65 45.61
C GLY A 128 2.50 -46.23 44.51
N GLU A 129 2.78 -45.46 43.45
CA GLU A 129 3.71 -45.84 42.39
C GLU A 129 5.16 -45.53 42.76
N SER A 130 6.10 -46.08 41.99
CA SER A 130 7.54 -45.81 42.15
C SER A 130 7.87 -44.31 42.08
N LEU A 131 8.90 -43.88 42.83
CA LEU A 131 9.37 -42.48 42.81
C LEU A 131 9.69 -42.00 41.39
N GLY A 132 10.19 -42.88 40.53
CA GLY A 132 10.45 -42.58 39.11
C GLY A 132 9.19 -42.20 38.34
N ARG A 133 8.08 -42.94 38.53
CA ARG A 133 6.77 -42.61 37.91
C ARG A 133 6.22 -41.29 38.42
N GLN A 134 6.31 -41.02 39.72
CA GLN A 134 5.84 -39.76 40.33
C GLN A 134 6.61 -38.55 39.76
N ILE A 135 7.93 -38.66 39.66
CA ILE A 135 8.78 -37.60 39.08
C ILE A 135 8.43 -37.40 37.60
N LEU A 136 8.27 -38.47 36.82
CA LEU A 136 7.92 -38.38 35.41
C LEU A 136 6.53 -37.76 35.18
N GLN A 137 5.55 -38.04 36.05
CA GLN A 137 4.23 -37.41 35.99
C GLN A 137 4.31 -35.90 36.27
N LEU A 138 5.07 -35.47 37.29
CA LEU A 138 5.28 -34.06 37.57
C LEU A 138 6.00 -33.33 36.42
N LEU A 139 7.04 -33.95 35.85
CA LEU A 139 7.75 -33.39 34.70
C LEU A 139 6.86 -33.29 33.46
N SER A 140 6.04 -34.32 33.20
CA SER A 140 5.08 -34.33 32.09
C SER A 140 4.01 -33.25 32.26
N GLY A 141 3.46 -33.09 33.47
CA GLY A 141 2.49 -32.04 33.77
C GLY A 141 3.08 -30.63 33.65
N LEU A 142 4.34 -30.43 34.07
CA LEU A 142 5.04 -29.14 33.91
C LEU A 142 5.27 -28.80 32.43
N VAL A 143 5.72 -29.78 31.64
CA VAL A 143 5.86 -29.63 30.18
C VAL A 143 4.51 -29.35 29.53
N GLY A 144 3.45 -30.02 30.00
CA GLY A 144 2.07 -29.79 29.58
C GLY A 144 1.59 -28.37 29.82
N LEU A 145 1.83 -27.85 31.04
CA LEU A 145 1.49 -26.49 31.43
C LEU A 145 2.22 -25.44 30.58
N LEU A 146 3.49 -25.65 30.29
CA LEU A 146 4.28 -24.77 29.41
C LEU A 146 3.85 -24.88 27.94
N LEU A 147 3.39 -26.06 27.52
CA LEU A 147 2.94 -26.34 26.17
C LEU A 147 1.56 -25.76 25.87
N LEU A 148 0.59 -25.93 26.77
CA LEU A 148 -0.81 -25.62 26.48
C LEU A 148 -1.04 -24.20 25.90
N PRO A 149 -0.40 -23.12 26.44
CA PRO A 149 -0.49 -21.79 25.85
C PRO A 149 0.13 -21.69 24.44
N VAL A 150 1.24 -22.38 24.18
CA VAL A 150 1.90 -22.42 22.86
C VAL A 150 1.03 -23.15 21.84
N LEU A 151 0.44 -24.29 22.24
CA LEU A 151 -0.48 -25.05 21.41
C LEU A 151 -1.74 -24.23 21.10
N LEU A 152 -2.32 -23.58 22.11
CA LEU A 152 -3.47 -22.69 21.94
C LEU A 152 -3.14 -21.52 21.00
N ALA A 153 -2.00 -20.87 21.18
CA ALA A 153 -1.54 -19.80 20.28
C ALA A 153 -1.38 -20.31 18.84
N ALA A 154 -0.76 -21.47 18.64
CA ALA A 154 -0.61 -22.08 17.32
C ALA A 154 -1.97 -22.44 16.67
N VAL A 155 -2.94 -22.94 17.45
CA VAL A 155 -4.29 -23.23 16.97
C VAL A 155 -5.05 -21.95 16.62
N LEU A 156 -4.95 -20.91 17.45
CA LEU A 156 -5.56 -19.60 17.17
C LEU A 156 -4.93 -18.93 15.94
N GLU A 157 -3.60 -19.02 15.80
CA GLU A 157 -2.87 -18.54 14.63
C GLU A 157 -3.27 -19.35 13.39
N ALA A 158 -3.41 -20.67 13.49
CA ALA A 158 -3.93 -21.51 12.41
C ALA A 158 -5.36 -21.10 12.04
N LEU A 159 -6.29 -20.97 12.99
CA LEU A 159 -7.67 -20.53 12.71
C LEU A 159 -7.72 -19.11 12.10
N GLY A 160 -6.89 -18.19 12.59
CA GLY A 160 -6.79 -16.82 12.10
C GLY A 160 -6.21 -16.73 10.68
N THR A 161 -5.14 -17.48 10.41
CA THR A 161 -4.52 -17.58 9.09
C THR A 161 -5.43 -18.33 8.10
N PHE A 162 -6.18 -19.34 8.53
CA PHE A 162 -7.17 -20.03 7.70
C PHE A 162 -8.30 -19.10 7.23
N ARG A 163 -8.77 -18.16 8.06
CA ARG A 163 -9.74 -17.14 7.64
C ARG A 163 -9.13 -16.07 6.73
N SER A 164 -7.85 -15.74 6.92
CA SER A 164 -7.20 -14.64 6.21
C SER A 164 -6.55 -15.02 4.88
N ALA A 165 -5.96 -16.21 4.77
CA ALA A 165 -5.26 -16.67 3.58
C ALA A 165 -6.21 -17.31 2.54
N SER A 166 -7.28 -17.99 2.98
CA SER A 166 -8.21 -18.68 2.06
C SER A 166 -9.11 -17.73 1.25
N ALA A 167 -9.27 -16.48 1.69
CA ALA A 167 -10.19 -15.52 1.07
C ALA A 167 -9.52 -14.57 0.05
N LEU A 168 -8.19 -14.52 0.00
CA LEU A 168 -7.47 -13.61 -0.89
C LEU A 168 -7.18 -14.31 -2.22
N ARG A 169 -7.63 -13.68 -3.31
CA ARG A 169 -7.44 -14.22 -4.65
C ARG A 169 -6.01 -13.97 -5.11
N ARG A 170 -5.39 -14.98 -5.72
CA ARG A 170 -4.15 -14.77 -6.48
C ARG A 170 -4.48 -14.14 -7.84
N PRO A 171 -3.58 -13.33 -8.41
CA PRO A 171 -3.78 -12.77 -9.74
C PRO A 171 -3.83 -13.90 -10.79
N PRO A 172 -4.77 -13.85 -11.75
CA PRO A 172 -4.86 -14.81 -12.84
C PRO A 172 -3.57 -14.88 -13.67
N ARG A 173 -3.26 -16.05 -14.25
CA ARG A 173 -2.02 -16.26 -15.02
C ARG A 173 -1.86 -15.32 -16.21
N GLY A 174 -2.97 -14.97 -16.87
CA GLY A 174 -3.00 -14.09 -18.05
C GLY A 174 -3.21 -12.61 -17.76
N LEU A 175 -3.24 -12.19 -16.50
CA LEU A 175 -3.54 -10.80 -16.14
C LEU A 175 -2.45 -9.84 -16.67
N GLY A 176 -2.89 -8.76 -17.29
CA GLY A 176 -2.07 -7.64 -17.77
C GLY A 176 -2.93 -6.38 -17.88
N GLY A 177 -2.29 -5.24 -18.14
CA GLY A 177 -3.01 -3.96 -18.24
C GLY A 177 -3.53 -3.44 -16.89
N HIS A 178 -2.95 -3.92 -15.78
CA HIS A 178 -3.38 -3.60 -14.43
C HIS A 178 -2.39 -2.69 -13.70
N VAL A 179 -2.86 -2.10 -12.61
CA VAL A 179 -2.03 -1.38 -11.65
C VAL A 179 -1.56 -2.33 -10.56
N VAL A 180 -0.28 -2.34 -10.25
CA VAL A 180 0.24 -2.99 -9.04
C VAL A 180 0.25 -1.95 -7.93
N LEU A 181 -0.45 -2.23 -6.82
CA LEU A 181 -0.55 -1.34 -5.67
C LEU A 181 0.18 -1.95 -4.47
N LEU A 182 1.26 -1.32 -4.01
CA LEU A 182 2.05 -1.76 -2.88
C LEU A 182 1.60 -1.05 -1.60
N GLY A 183 1.25 -1.84 -0.60
CA GLY A 183 0.76 -1.37 0.70
C GLY A 183 -0.75 -1.16 0.70
N LEU A 184 -1.40 -1.83 1.62
CA LEU A 184 -2.82 -1.78 1.97
C LEU A 184 -3.04 -1.15 3.36
N GLY A 185 -2.18 -0.19 3.71
CA GLY A 185 -2.34 0.68 4.87
C GLY A 185 -3.43 1.73 4.69
N LYS A 186 -3.35 2.83 5.46
CA LYS A 186 -4.36 3.90 5.48
C LYS A 186 -4.58 4.52 4.08
N ILE A 187 -3.49 4.88 3.41
CA ILE A 187 -3.53 5.52 2.08
C ILE A 187 -3.85 4.50 1.00
N GLY A 188 -3.12 3.38 0.98
CA GLY A 188 -3.31 2.31 -0.01
C GLY A 188 -4.74 1.79 -0.07
N THR A 189 -5.43 1.67 1.07
CA THR A 189 -6.85 1.27 1.09
C THR A 189 -7.76 2.30 0.39
N ARG A 190 -7.50 3.60 0.57
CA ARG A 190 -8.27 4.67 -0.09
C ARG A 190 -7.98 4.74 -1.58
N VAL A 191 -6.72 4.59 -1.96
CA VAL A 191 -6.28 4.48 -3.35
C VAL A 191 -6.93 3.28 -4.02
N LEU A 192 -6.96 2.12 -3.36
CA LEU A 192 -7.61 0.92 -3.86
C LEU A 192 -9.08 1.18 -4.18
N THR A 193 -9.84 1.71 -3.22
CA THR A 193 -11.26 2.03 -3.43
C THR A 193 -11.45 2.96 -4.64
N ARG A 194 -10.62 4.00 -4.75
CA ARG A 194 -10.71 4.96 -5.84
C ARG A 194 -10.39 4.36 -7.21
N LEU A 195 -9.35 3.52 -7.29
CA LEU A 195 -9.02 2.79 -8.52
C LEU A 195 -10.17 1.87 -8.95
N ARG A 196 -10.85 1.23 -7.99
CA ARG A 196 -12.01 0.38 -8.28
C ARG A 196 -13.24 1.17 -8.72
N GLU A 197 -13.51 2.33 -8.14
CA GLU A 197 -14.56 3.26 -8.59
C GLU A 197 -14.34 3.70 -10.04
N LEU A 198 -13.08 3.91 -10.43
CA LEU A 198 -12.69 4.25 -11.79
C LEU A 198 -12.64 3.03 -12.74
N GLY A 199 -13.01 1.83 -12.29
CA GLY A 199 -12.97 0.62 -13.12
C GLY A 199 -11.55 0.12 -13.45
N ILE A 200 -10.52 0.67 -12.82
CA ILE A 200 -9.13 0.33 -13.10
C ILE A 200 -8.81 -1.06 -12.50
N PRO A 201 -8.26 -2.00 -13.30
CA PRO A 201 -7.78 -3.28 -12.78
C PRO A 201 -6.59 -3.09 -11.85
N VAL A 202 -6.60 -3.77 -10.70
CA VAL A 202 -5.55 -3.61 -9.69
C VAL A 202 -5.20 -4.96 -9.05
N VAL A 203 -3.92 -5.15 -8.77
CA VAL A 203 -3.38 -6.24 -7.95
C VAL A 203 -2.66 -5.59 -6.78
N CYS A 204 -3.00 -5.99 -5.57
CA CYS A 204 -2.37 -5.43 -4.38
C CYS A 204 -1.26 -6.34 -3.87
N VAL A 205 -0.23 -5.73 -3.27
CA VAL A 205 0.82 -6.43 -2.52
C VAL A 205 0.85 -5.87 -1.12
N GLU A 206 0.87 -6.75 -0.13
CA GLU A 206 0.89 -6.37 1.27
C GLU A 206 1.71 -7.39 2.07
N SER A 207 2.58 -6.90 2.96
CA SER A 207 3.43 -7.76 3.79
C SER A 207 2.70 -8.20 5.07
N GLY A 208 1.87 -7.32 5.64
CA GLY A 208 1.17 -7.56 6.89
C GLY A 208 -0.14 -8.35 6.70
N PRO A 209 -0.29 -9.56 7.25
CA PRO A 209 -1.53 -10.34 7.14
C PRO A 209 -2.72 -9.71 7.90
N GLU A 210 -2.46 -8.71 8.73
CA GLU A 210 -3.46 -7.96 9.50
C GLU A 210 -3.74 -6.56 8.93
N ALA A 211 -3.20 -6.23 7.75
CA ALA A 211 -3.42 -4.93 7.16
C ALA A 211 -4.92 -4.64 6.96
N ARG A 212 -5.37 -3.49 7.45
CA ARG A 212 -6.78 -3.05 7.42
C ARG A 212 -7.37 -3.10 6.01
N GLY A 213 -6.57 -2.83 4.98
CA GLY A 213 -7.02 -2.85 3.59
C GLY A 213 -7.33 -4.24 3.04
N LEU A 214 -6.90 -5.34 3.69
CA LEU A 214 -7.19 -6.70 3.24
C LEU A 214 -8.68 -7.01 3.25
N ALA A 215 -9.42 -6.58 4.27
CA ALA A 215 -10.87 -6.75 4.32
C ALA A 215 -11.57 -6.01 3.16
N THR A 216 -11.06 -4.83 2.80
CA THR A 216 -11.57 -4.06 1.66
C THR A 216 -11.24 -4.73 0.33
N ALA A 217 -10.01 -5.22 0.15
CA ALA A 217 -9.62 -5.97 -1.04
C ALA A 217 -10.48 -7.24 -1.23
N ARG A 218 -10.76 -7.98 -0.14
CA ARG A 218 -11.68 -9.13 -0.15
C ARG A 218 -13.09 -8.74 -0.59
N ARG A 219 -13.67 -7.69 0.01
CA ARG A 219 -15.01 -7.19 -0.34
C ARG A 219 -15.10 -6.78 -1.81
N LEU A 220 -14.07 -6.12 -2.32
CA LEU A 220 -13.98 -5.66 -3.71
C LEU A 220 -13.50 -6.76 -4.68
N ARG A 221 -13.26 -7.98 -4.19
CA ARG A 221 -12.75 -9.15 -4.96
C ARG A 221 -11.46 -8.87 -5.72
N VAL A 222 -10.58 -8.06 -5.14
CA VAL A 222 -9.30 -7.67 -5.72
C VAL A 222 -8.23 -8.72 -5.37
N PRO A 223 -7.40 -9.16 -6.35
CA PRO A 223 -6.29 -10.06 -6.06
C PRO A 223 -5.25 -9.41 -5.15
N VAL A 224 -4.76 -10.18 -4.16
CA VAL A 224 -3.73 -9.74 -3.23
C VAL A 224 -2.61 -10.76 -3.16
N VAL A 225 -1.37 -10.30 -3.29
CA VAL A 225 -0.16 -11.07 -3.00
C VAL A 225 0.29 -10.70 -1.58
N LEU A 226 0.32 -11.69 -0.70
CA LEU A 226 0.88 -11.52 0.64
C LEU A 226 2.39 -11.80 0.58
N GLY A 227 3.19 -10.81 0.91
CA GLY A 227 4.65 -10.90 0.85
C GLY A 227 5.32 -9.55 1.04
N ASP A 228 6.57 -9.57 1.52
CA ASP A 228 7.41 -8.38 1.54
C ASP A 228 7.87 -8.05 0.13
N VAL A 229 7.66 -6.82 -0.32
CA VAL A 229 7.97 -6.39 -1.69
C VAL A 229 9.48 -6.48 -2.00
N THR A 230 10.32 -6.43 -0.97
CA THR A 230 11.78 -6.58 -1.10
C THR A 230 12.22 -8.03 -1.36
N GLN A 231 11.33 -9.00 -1.14
CA GLN A 231 11.63 -10.41 -1.39
C GLN A 231 11.48 -10.76 -2.86
N GLU A 232 12.41 -11.60 -3.33
CA GLU A 232 12.40 -12.14 -4.69
C GLU A 232 11.08 -12.86 -5.01
N GLY A 233 10.56 -12.67 -6.22
CA GLY A 233 9.34 -13.33 -6.69
C GLY A 233 8.03 -12.66 -6.27
N VAL A 234 8.03 -11.72 -5.31
CA VAL A 234 6.78 -11.10 -4.83
C VAL A 234 6.16 -10.17 -5.89
N LEU A 235 6.96 -9.35 -6.56
CA LEU A 235 6.47 -8.47 -7.63
C LEU A 235 6.11 -9.25 -8.91
N GLU A 236 6.78 -10.37 -9.16
CA GLU A 236 6.51 -11.30 -10.24
C GLU A 236 5.21 -12.07 -10.00
N ALA A 237 4.95 -12.45 -8.75
CA ALA A 237 3.66 -12.98 -8.32
C ALA A 237 2.55 -11.95 -8.54
N ALA A 238 2.83 -10.66 -8.36
CA ALA A 238 1.91 -9.56 -8.68
C ALA A 238 1.83 -9.20 -10.18
N LYS A 239 2.55 -9.95 -11.04
CA LYS A 239 2.57 -9.79 -12.50
C LYS A 239 3.09 -8.42 -12.96
N ILE A 240 4.11 -7.88 -12.27
CA ILE A 240 4.69 -6.56 -12.57
C ILE A 240 5.13 -6.41 -14.05
N HIS A 241 5.64 -7.48 -14.66
CA HIS A 241 6.06 -7.52 -16.07
C HIS A 241 4.94 -7.19 -17.08
N ARG A 242 3.65 -7.36 -16.70
CA ARG A 242 2.48 -7.03 -17.54
C ARG A 242 1.67 -5.84 -17.02
N ALA A 243 2.12 -5.20 -15.93
CA ALA A 243 1.40 -4.13 -15.27
C ALA A 243 1.63 -2.77 -15.94
N ASP A 244 0.59 -1.98 -16.17
CA ASP A 244 0.72 -0.67 -16.82
C ASP A 244 1.24 0.42 -15.90
N ALA A 245 1.13 0.22 -14.59
CA ALA A 245 1.66 1.12 -13.58
C ALA A 245 1.94 0.42 -12.26
N LEU A 246 2.86 1.00 -11.49
CA LEU A 246 3.14 0.66 -10.10
C LEU A 246 2.83 1.87 -9.21
N LEU A 247 2.03 1.66 -8.17
CA LEU A 247 1.81 2.61 -7.09
C LEU A 247 2.45 2.07 -5.81
N ALA A 248 3.57 2.68 -5.39
CA ALA A 248 4.27 2.33 -4.17
C ALA A 248 3.86 3.27 -3.03
N VAL A 249 2.93 2.84 -2.17
CA VAL A 249 2.31 3.69 -1.14
C VAL A 249 2.41 3.09 0.27
N THR A 250 3.45 2.29 0.50
CA THR A 250 3.74 1.73 1.83
C THR A 250 4.15 2.84 2.81
N SER A 251 4.31 2.48 4.09
CA SER A 251 4.83 3.38 5.13
C SER A 251 6.33 3.63 5.08
N SER A 252 7.07 2.86 4.28
CA SER A 252 8.52 2.91 4.21
C SER A 252 8.97 3.49 2.87
N ASP A 253 9.63 4.65 2.93
CA ASP A 253 10.19 5.33 1.75
C ASP A 253 11.25 4.46 1.06
N THR A 254 12.09 3.78 1.85
CA THR A 254 13.10 2.83 1.36
C THR A 254 12.45 1.68 0.60
N THR A 255 11.43 1.04 1.18
CA THR A 255 10.71 -0.06 0.52
C THR A 255 10.02 0.40 -0.77
N ASN A 256 9.45 1.61 -0.77
CA ASN A 256 8.83 2.17 -1.98
C ASN A 256 9.87 2.41 -3.09
N LEU A 257 11.05 2.93 -2.74
CA LEU A 257 12.13 3.20 -3.69
C LEU A 257 12.74 1.90 -4.24
N GLU A 258 13.07 0.95 -3.37
CA GLU A 258 13.60 -0.37 -3.76
C GLU A 258 12.65 -1.09 -4.71
N ALA A 259 11.35 -1.11 -4.39
CA ALA A 259 10.33 -1.71 -5.24
C ALA A 259 10.25 -1.04 -6.63
N VAL A 260 10.38 0.29 -6.69
CA VAL A 260 10.37 1.03 -7.96
C VAL A 260 11.61 0.73 -8.80
N LEU A 261 12.80 0.71 -8.18
CA LEU A 261 14.04 0.40 -8.87
C LEU A 261 14.03 -1.03 -9.42
N TYR A 262 13.59 -1.99 -8.61
CA TYR A 262 13.40 -3.37 -9.05
C TYR A 262 12.36 -3.47 -10.17
N ALA A 263 11.19 -2.84 -10.02
CA ALA A 263 10.17 -2.90 -11.06
C ALA A 263 10.65 -2.29 -12.40
N ARG A 264 11.57 -1.33 -12.35
CA ARG A 264 12.22 -0.76 -13.54
C ARG A 264 13.28 -1.65 -14.16
N SER A 265 14.00 -2.45 -13.38
CA SER A 265 14.90 -3.46 -13.95
C SER A 265 14.13 -4.51 -14.74
N VAL A 266 12.90 -4.83 -14.29
CA VAL A 266 12.00 -5.77 -14.99
C VAL A 266 11.25 -5.11 -16.15
N ARG A 267 10.74 -3.90 -15.98
CA ARG A 267 9.99 -3.14 -17.00
C ARG A 267 10.49 -1.68 -17.05
N PRO A 268 11.47 -1.37 -17.92
CA PRO A 268 12.10 -0.04 -17.97
C PRO A 268 11.13 1.12 -18.19
N ASP A 269 10.09 0.92 -19.01
CA ASP A 269 9.10 1.94 -19.36
C ASP A 269 7.88 1.98 -18.43
N LEU A 270 7.94 1.26 -17.29
CA LEU A 270 6.84 1.21 -16.34
C LEU A 270 6.54 2.60 -15.76
N ARG A 271 5.26 2.96 -15.75
CA ARG A 271 4.78 4.17 -15.08
C ARG A 271 4.79 3.92 -13.57
N VAL A 272 5.49 4.77 -12.82
CA VAL A 272 5.63 4.59 -11.38
C VAL A 272 5.18 5.84 -10.65
N VAL A 273 4.39 5.62 -9.60
CA VAL A 273 4.04 6.64 -8.61
C VAL A 273 4.51 6.13 -7.26
N LEU A 274 5.35 6.88 -6.57
CA LEU A 274 5.84 6.50 -5.25
C LEU A 274 5.54 7.56 -4.20
N ARG A 275 5.17 7.09 -3.02
CA ARG A 275 5.06 7.89 -1.83
C ARG A 275 6.44 8.03 -1.19
N LEU A 276 6.79 9.27 -0.88
CA LEU A 276 7.95 9.63 -0.07
C LEU A 276 7.49 10.64 0.99
N TYR A 277 7.95 10.52 2.22
CA TYR A 277 7.51 11.39 3.31
C TYR A 277 8.12 12.78 3.19
N ASP A 278 9.43 12.82 2.98
CA ASP A 278 10.22 14.04 2.86
C ASP A 278 10.14 14.63 1.43
N ASP A 279 9.78 15.90 1.31
CA ASP A 279 9.56 16.55 0.01
C ASP A 279 10.87 16.82 -0.73
N ASP A 280 11.94 17.18 -0.03
CA ASP A 280 13.25 17.45 -0.62
C ASP A 280 13.87 16.15 -1.15
N PHE A 281 13.80 15.08 -0.35
CA PHE A 281 14.16 13.73 -0.77
C PHE A 281 13.30 13.27 -1.96
N ALA A 282 11.99 13.54 -1.92
CA ALA A 282 11.11 13.22 -3.05
C ALA A 282 11.51 13.97 -4.33
N THR A 283 12.02 15.19 -4.22
CA THR A 283 12.57 15.97 -5.34
C THR A 283 13.83 15.33 -5.89
N ALA A 284 14.80 15.02 -5.03
CA ALA A 284 16.07 14.41 -5.42
C ALA A 284 15.86 13.06 -6.12
N VAL A 285 15.00 12.20 -5.55
CA VAL A 285 14.66 10.90 -6.14
C VAL A 285 13.98 11.06 -7.49
N TYR A 286 13.03 12.00 -7.63
CA TYR A 286 12.37 12.26 -8.90
C TYR A 286 13.36 12.69 -9.99
N ARG A 287 14.25 13.66 -9.69
CA ARG A 287 15.27 14.14 -10.64
C ARG A 287 16.20 13.01 -11.09
N THR A 288 16.68 12.22 -10.13
CA THR A 288 17.59 11.10 -10.40
C THR A 288 16.93 10.02 -11.28
N LEU A 289 15.72 9.57 -10.91
CA LEU A 289 15.00 8.55 -11.68
C LEU A 289 14.57 9.03 -13.07
N ARG A 290 14.31 10.34 -13.22
CA ARG A 290 13.98 10.96 -14.50
C ARG A 290 15.20 11.01 -15.42
N ALA A 291 16.35 11.41 -14.89
CA ALA A 291 17.61 11.42 -15.63
C ALA A 291 18.03 10.00 -16.05
N ALA A 292 17.92 9.03 -15.14
CA ALA A 292 18.27 7.63 -15.41
C ALA A 292 17.32 6.94 -16.40
N HIS A 293 16.04 7.33 -16.44
CA HIS A 293 15.04 6.74 -17.33
C HIS A 293 14.11 7.80 -17.96
N PRO A 294 14.58 8.51 -18.99
CA PRO A 294 13.85 9.64 -19.57
C PRO A 294 12.52 9.25 -20.22
N ARG A 295 12.43 8.04 -20.78
CA ARG A 295 11.24 7.51 -21.46
C ARG A 295 10.14 7.03 -20.51
N ALA A 296 10.49 6.82 -19.25
CA ALA A 296 9.58 6.26 -18.26
C ALA A 296 8.97 7.37 -17.39
N LEU A 297 7.67 7.25 -17.12
CA LEU A 297 6.93 8.24 -16.31
C LEU A 297 7.12 7.94 -14.82
N THR A 298 7.81 8.83 -14.12
CA THR A 298 8.00 8.80 -12.65
C THR A 298 7.26 9.96 -12.01
N ARG A 299 6.52 9.71 -10.93
CA ARG A 299 5.99 10.76 -10.05
C ARG A 299 6.20 10.40 -8.58
N SER A 300 6.92 11.22 -7.84
CA SER A 300 6.98 11.13 -6.38
C SER A 300 6.00 12.13 -5.74
N ARG A 301 5.39 11.75 -4.62
CA ARG A 301 4.46 12.62 -3.88
C ARG A 301 4.62 12.45 -2.36
N SER A 302 4.68 13.57 -1.65
CA SER A 302 4.53 13.59 -0.19
C SER A 302 3.07 13.79 0.21
N VAL A 303 2.61 12.94 1.12
CA VAL A 303 1.23 12.98 1.62
C VAL A 303 1.00 14.23 2.45
N SER A 304 1.97 14.56 3.31
CA SER A 304 1.90 15.74 4.16
C SER A 304 1.89 17.01 3.31
N HIS A 305 2.73 17.06 2.27
CA HIS A 305 2.79 18.18 1.33
C HIS A 305 1.51 18.38 0.53
N LEU A 306 0.87 17.27 0.10
CA LEU A 306 -0.41 17.32 -0.60
C LEU A 306 -1.57 17.69 0.33
N ALA A 307 -1.52 17.28 1.61
CA ALA A 307 -2.63 17.45 2.54
C ALA A 307 -2.61 18.79 3.29
N ALA A 308 -1.43 19.31 3.65
CA ALA A 308 -1.30 20.50 4.50
C ALA A 308 -2.07 21.71 3.97
N PRO A 309 -2.02 22.05 2.66
CA PRO A 309 -2.75 23.20 2.15
C PRO A 309 -4.28 23.02 2.20
N ALA A 310 -4.78 21.79 2.06
CA ALA A 310 -6.21 21.51 2.18
C ALA A 310 -6.70 21.73 3.62
N PHE A 311 -5.90 21.32 4.63
CA PHE A 311 -6.22 21.56 6.04
C PHE A 311 -6.08 23.03 6.43
N ALA A 312 -5.00 23.70 6.03
CA ALA A 312 -4.83 25.14 6.25
C ALA A 312 -5.96 25.93 5.57
N GLY A 313 -6.32 25.53 4.35
CA GLY A 313 -7.47 26.03 3.61
C GLY A 313 -8.77 25.93 4.41
N ALA A 314 -9.04 24.77 5.00
CA ALA A 314 -10.26 24.54 5.77
C ALA A 314 -10.42 25.51 6.97
N MET A 315 -9.32 26.02 7.55
CA MET A 315 -9.38 27.02 8.63
C MET A 315 -9.89 28.39 8.18
N PHE A 316 -9.71 28.75 6.91
CA PHE A 316 -10.12 30.06 6.39
C PHE A 316 -11.63 30.23 6.24
N GLY A 317 -12.43 29.19 6.56
CA GLY A 317 -13.83 29.36 6.90
C GLY A 317 -14.64 30.18 5.89
N ARG A 318 -14.59 29.81 4.60
CA ARG A 318 -15.62 30.10 3.58
C ARG A 318 -15.29 29.33 2.30
N GLN A 319 -16.20 28.42 1.96
CA GLN A 319 -16.34 27.68 0.70
C GLN A 319 -15.06 27.38 -0.11
N ILE A 320 -14.02 26.81 0.51
CA ILE A 320 -12.96 26.17 -0.29
C ILE A 320 -13.56 24.92 -0.93
N LEU A 321 -13.81 25.03 -2.24
CA LEU A 321 -14.39 24.00 -3.09
C LEU A 321 -13.37 22.89 -3.37
N GLY A 322 -12.07 23.18 -3.28
CA GLY A 322 -11.03 22.18 -3.41
C GLY A 322 -9.61 22.74 -3.42
N ALA A 323 -8.65 21.82 -3.50
CA ALA A 323 -7.23 22.09 -3.61
C ALA A 323 -6.67 21.34 -4.83
N ILE A 324 -6.07 22.07 -5.77
CA ILE A 324 -5.49 21.51 -7.00
C ILE A 324 -3.96 21.53 -6.85
N PRO A 325 -3.31 20.36 -6.69
CA PRO A 325 -1.87 20.30 -6.73
C PRO A 325 -1.37 20.54 -8.17
N VAL A 326 -0.67 21.65 -8.39
CA VAL A 326 0.04 21.95 -9.63
C VAL A 326 1.53 21.80 -9.37
N GLU A 327 2.15 20.80 -9.98
CA GLU A 327 3.52 20.36 -9.71
C GLU A 327 3.80 20.08 -8.22
N ARG A 328 4.54 20.96 -7.53
CA ARG A 328 4.84 20.88 -6.09
C ARG A 328 4.15 21.98 -5.27
N ARG A 329 3.23 22.73 -5.86
CA ARG A 329 2.46 23.76 -5.15
C ARG A 329 0.98 23.38 -5.18
N VAL A 330 0.20 23.88 -4.24
CA VAL A 330 -1.23 23.60 -4.17
C VAL A 330 -2.00 24.90 -4.36
N LEU A 331 -2.82 24.95 -5.39
CA LEU A 331 -3.75 26.04 -5.65
C LEU A 331 -5.04 25.76 -4.87
N LEU A 332 -5.54 26.76 -4.15
CA LEU A 332 -6.82 26.67 -3.46
C LEU A 332 -7.91 27.26 -4.37
N PHE A 333 -9.02 26.53 -4.52
CA PHE A 333 -10.20 27.01 -5.22
C PHE A 333 -11.29 27.29 -4.18
N ALA A 334 -11.75 28.54 -4.11
CA ALA A 334 -12.71 28.98 -3.12
C ALA A 334 -13.80 29.85 -3.76
N SER A 335 -15.01 29.73 -3.23
CA SER A 335 -16.11 30.66 -3.51
C SER A 335 -16.11 31.78 -2.47
N VAL A 336 -16.26 33.01 -2.96
CA VAL A 336 -16.22 34.23 -2.15
C VAL A 336 -17.47 35.03 -2.47
N GLU A 337 -18.21 35.42 -1.43
CA GLU A 337 -19.33 36.35 -1.54
C GLU A 337 -18.76 37.76 -1.75
N VAL A 338 -19.23 38.48 -2.77
CA VAL A 338 -18.64 39.77 -3.18
C VAL A 338 -19.00 40.90 -2.21
N GLU A 339 -20.15 40.79 -1.53
CA GLU A 339 -20.65 41.79 -0.60
C GLU A 339 -19.69 41.99 0.59
N GLY A 340 -19.33 43.25 0.88
CA GLY A 340 -18.43 43.58 1.98
C GLY A 340 -16.93 43.38 1.69
N HIS A 341 -16.56 43.10 0.43
CA HIS A 341 -15.17 42.97 0.00
C HIS A 341 -14.75 44.15 -0.91
N PRO A 342 -14.07 45.20 -0.40
CA PRO A 342 -13.74 46.42 -1.16
C PRO A 342 -12.86 46.19 -2.39
N GLN A 343 -12.21 45.03 -2.45
CA GLN A 343 -11.32 44.61 -3.53
C GLN A 343 -12.06 43.92 -4.68
N LEU A 344 -13.33 43.54 -4.48
CA LEU A 344 -14.18 42.84 -5.44
C LEU A 344 -15.46 43.62 -5.75
N GLU A 345 -15.99 44.35 -4.77
CA GLU A 345 -17.23 45.10 -4.87
C GLU A 345 -17.13 46.23 -5.91
N GLY A 346 -18.09 46.27 -6.83
CA GLY A 346 -18.16 47.26 -7.90
C GLY A 346 -17.07 47.12 -8.99
N ARG A 347 -16.25 46.06 -8.97
CA ARG A 347 -15.20 45.82 -9.96
C ARG A 347 -15.60 44.75 -10.97
N THR A 348 -15.11 44.90 -12.20
CA THR A 348 -15.20 43.82 -13.20
C THR A 348 -14.25 42.66 -12.86
N VAL A 349 -14.51 41.47 -13.42
CA VAL A 349 -13.65 40.28 -13.25
C VAL A 349 -12.20 40.57 -13.65
N ALA A 350 -11.99 41.37 -14.71
CA ALA A 350 -10.66 41.77 -15.17
C ALA A 350 -9.95 42.71 -14.17
N GLU A 351 -10.67 43.64 -13.55
CA GLU A 351 -10.11 44.59 -12.57
C GLU A 351 -9.89 43.97 -11.19
N ALA A 352 -10.61 42.90 -10.87
CA ALA A 352 -10.46 42.13 -9.64
C ALA A 352 -9.25 41.18 -9.66
N PHE A 353 -8.72 40.87 -10.85
CA PHE A 353 -7.56 39.99 -11.02
C PHE A 353 -6.29 40.61 -10.40
N ARG A 354 -5.58 39.81 -9.60
CA ARG A 354 -4.26 40.19 -9.07
C ARG A 354 -3.25 39.08 -9.32
N ALA A 355 -2.31 39.34 -10.22
CA ALA A 355 -1.21 38.43 -10.51
C ALA A 355 -0.42 38.06 -9.24
N GLY A 356 -0.19 36.77 -9.04
CA GLY A 356 0.47 36.20 -7.86
C GLY A 356 -0.39 36.05 -6.60
N TYR A 357 -1.63 36.58 -6.56
CA TYR A 357 -2.54 36.50 -5.41
C TYR A 357 -3.83 35.71 -5.69
N TRP A 358 -4.71 36.19 -6.59
CA TRP A 358 -5.95 35.50 -6.94
C TRP A 358 -6.45 35.81 -8.34
N ARG A 359 -7.24 34.88 -8.89
CA ARG A 359 -7.99 35.03 -10.13
C ARG A 359 -9.45 34.68 -9.87
N VAL A 360 -10.34 35.60 -10.23
CA VAL A 360 -11.79 35.37 -10.21
C VAL A 360 -12.14 34.51 -11.43
N LEU A 361 -12.88 33.42 -11.21
CA LEU A 361 -13.45 32.60 -12.27
C LEU A 361 -14.96 32.88 -12.27
N ALA A 362 -15.46 33.41 -13.37
CA ALA A 362 -16.87 33.76 -13.56
C ALA A 362 -17.42 33.02 -14.78
#